data_AF-A0A2V7TQZ9-F1
#
_entry.id   AF-A0A2V7TQZ9-F1
#
_cell.length_a   1.000
_cell.length_b   1.000
_cell.length_c   1.000
_cell.angle_alpha   90.00
_cell.angle_beta   90.00
_cell.angle_gamma   90.00
#
_symmetry.space_group_name_H-M   'P 1'
#
loop_
_entity.id
_entity.type
_entity.pdbx_description
1 polymer ?
#
loop_
_entity_poly.entity_id
_entity_poly.type
_entity_poly.pdbx_seq_one_letter_code
_entity_poly.pdbx_strand_id
1 'polypeptide(L)'
;MLWPSSPKPRSTAGSIPGHLASAIRSWSTSMLRRWRTRTRTIPSTLRRALQHRDRGCRFPGCGLPFGQGHHIRHWAHGGPTTLSNLALLCRRHHRAVHEDGYQVERQPDGDLCFRRPDGRLLPDVPAPAVVPADPVGMLRARHNEQGLGIHARTAMPGWSGERLDLGWAID
;
A
#
# COMPACT_ATOMS: atom_id res chain seq x y z
N MET A 1 -13.74 -4.40 42.85
CA MET A 1 -12.53 -4.41 43.69
C MET A 1 -11.37 -4.77 42.77
N LEU A 2 -10.67 -3.77 42.23
CA LEU A 2 -9.52 -3.04 42.78
C LEU A 2 -8.21 -3.65 42.23
N TRP A 3 -7.76 -3.09 41.11
CA TRP A 3 -6.38 -3.22 40.64
C TRP A 3 -5.53 -2.22 41.44
N PRO A 4 -4.49 -2.63 42.19
CA PRO A 4 -3.68 -1.66 42.92
C PRO A 4 -2.77 -0.90 41.96
N SER A 5 -2.82 0.43 42.08
CA SER A 5 -1.92 1.37 41.41
C SER A 5 -0.53 1.31 42.05
N SER A 6 0.51 1.06 41.25
CA SER A 6 1.90 1.17 41.73
C SER A 6 2.35 2.63 41.80
N PRO A 7 3.09 3.04 42.85
CA PRO A 7 3.51 4.42 43.06
C PRO A 7 4.69 4.82 42.17
N LYS A 8 4.67 6.07 41.66
CA LYS A 8 5.82 6.73 41.03
C LYS A 8 6.91 7.01 42.08
N PRO A 9 8.20 6.68 41.82
CA PRO A 9 9.28 7.21 42.65
C PRO A 9 9.58 8.68 42.31
N ARG A 10 9.81 9.45 43.39
CA ARG A 10 10.17 10.87 43.40
C ARG A 10 11.60 11.07 42.88
N SER A 11 11.81 12.14 42.13
CA SER A 11 13.13 12.61 41.72
C SER A 11 13.89 13.20 42.91
N THR A 12 14.99 12.58 43.30
CA THR A 12 16.04 13.22 44.09
C THR A 12 17.24 13.46 43.20
N ALA A 13 17.56 14.72 42.97
CA ALA A 13 18.78 15.15 42.33
C ALA A 13 19.98 14.75 43.19
N GLY A 14 20.84 13.90 42.67
CA GLY A 14 22.13 13.53 43.26
C GLY A 14 23.21 13.65 42.19
N SER A 15 24.06 14.67 42.33
CA SER A 15 25.27 14.86 41.52
C SER A 15 26.22 13.67 41.67
N ILE A 16 26.69 13.10 40.57
CA ILE A 16 27.69 12.02 40.55
C ILE A 16 29.06 12.59 40.14
N PRO A 17 30.16 12.29 40.87
CA PRO A 17 31.51 12.79 40.56
C PRO A 17 32.11 12.13 39.32
N GLY A 18 32.91 12.90 38.59
CA GLY A 18 33.54 12.48 37.34
C GLY A 18 34.70 11.53 37.54
N HIS A 19 34.48 10.24 37.30
CA HIS A 19 35.44 9.28 36.76
C HIS A 19 34.74 7.91 36.68
N LEU A 20 34.14 7.62 35.52
CA LEU A 20 33.89 6.30 34.93
C LEU A 20 33.02 6.48 33.66
N ALA A 21 33.42 7.45 32.82
CA ALA A 21 32.80 7.73 31.53
C ALA A 21 33.48 6.91 30.41
N SER A 22 33.31 5.59 30.44
CA SER A 22 33.79 4.69 29.39
C SER A 22 32.76 3.61 29.09
N ALA A 23 31.79 3.93 28.24
CA ALA A 23 31.19 3.03 27.25
C ALA A 23 30.24 3.85 26.38
N ILE A 24 30.14 3.52 25.09
CA ILE A 24 29.37 4.22 24.06
C ILE A 24 30.04 5.51 23.54
N ARG A 25 31.33 5.42 23.21
CA ARG A 25 31.93 6.24 22.14
C ARG A 25 32.60 5.32 21.14
N SER A 26 31.89 5.05 20.03
CA SER A 26 32.42 4.86 18.67
C SER A 26 31.40 4.13 17.80
N TRP A 27 30.29 4.80 17.49
CA TRP A 27 29.55 4.43 16.29
C TRP A 27 30.35 5.01 15.13
N SER A 28 31.26 4.21 14.58
CA SER A 28 32.15 4.64 13.51
C SER A 28 31.33 5.18 12.34
N THR A 29 31.61 6.41 11.92
CA THR A 29 31.03 7.14 10.77
C THR A 29 31.04 6.31 9.47
N SER A 30 31.85 5.25 9.43
CA SER A 30 31.99 4.26 8.36
C SER A 30 30.76 3.35 8.16
N MET A 31 29.95 3.10 9.21
CA MET A 31 28.76 2.23 9.10
C MET A 31 27.53 3.00 8.58
N LEU A 32 27.45 4.30 8.89
CA LEU A 32 26.43 5.21 8.36
C LEU A 32 26.67 5.58 6.87
N ARG A 33 27.92 5.54 6.40
CA ARG A 33 28.28 5.89 5.01
C ARG A 33 27.83 4.87 3.96
N ARG A 34 27.57 3.61 4.34
CA ARG A 34 27.18 2.54 3.41
C ARG A 34 25.76 2.70 2.83
N TRP A 35 24.95 3.59 3.39
CA TRP A 35 23.53 3.73 3.06
C TRP A 35 23.18 4.97 2.22
N ARG A 36 24.17 5.78 1.80
CA ARG A 36 23.96 6.95 0.92
C ARG A 36 24.51 6.73 -0.49
N THR A 37 24.45 5.51 -0.99
CA THR A 37 24.84 5.23 -2.37
C THR A 37 23.64 5.51 -3.28
N ARG A 38 23.81 6.38 -4.28
CA ARG A 38 22.80 6.62 -5.34
C ARG A 38 22.93 5.52 -6.39
N THR A 39 22.38 4.35 -6.10
CA THR A 39 22.38 3.23 -7.05
C THR A 39 21.03 3.13 -7.74
N ARG A 40 21.05 2.94 -9.06
CA ARG A 40 19.85 2.57 -9.82
C ARG A 40 19.24 1.27 -9.28
N THR A 41 20.08 0.27 -9.04
CA THR A 41 19.66 -1.04 -8.51
C THR A 41 19.52 -0.99 -7.00
N ILE A 42 18.41 -1.50 -6.48
CA ILE A 42 18.15 -1.60 -5.04
C ILE A 42 18.82 -2.87 -4.49
N PRO A 43 19.73 -2.76 -3.50
CA PRO A 43 20.35 -3.92 -2.84
C PRO A 43 19.33 -4.89 -2.25
N SER A 44 19.68 -6.18 -2.22
CA SER A 44 18.80 -7.24 -1.69
C SER A 44 18.38 -7.01 -0.23
N THR A 45 19.24 -6.43 0.60
CA THR A 45 18.95 -6.07 1.99
C THR A 45 17.84 -5.03 2.09
N LEU A 46 17.91 -3.96 1.29
CA LEU A 46 16.86 -2.94 1.20
C LEU A 46 15.58 -3.50 0.59
N ARG A 47 15.69 -4.39 -0.40
CA ARG A 47 14.52 -5.06 -0.99
C ARG A 47 13.77 -5.91 0.05
N ARG A 48 14.47 -6.65 0.90
CA ARG A 48 13.85 -7.40 2.00
C ARG A 48 13.19 -6.48 3.03
N ALA A 49 13.84 -5.38 3.39
CA ALA A 49 13.27 -4.39 4.30
C ALA A 49 11.99 -3.74 3.73
N LEU A 50 11.97 -3.45 2.43
CA LEU A 50 10.78 -2.96 1.73
C LEU A 50 9.63 -3.95 1.78
N GLN A 51 9.87 -5.22 1.47
CA GLN A 51 8.85 -6.26 1.51
C GLN A 51 8.22 -6.39 2.90
N HIS A 52 9.04 -6.31 3.95
CA HIS A 52 8.55 -6.38 5.33
C HIS A 52 7.71 -5.16 5.72
N ARG A 53 8.18 -3.94 5.39
CA ARG A 53 7.49 -2.69 5.72
C ARG A 53 6.18 -2.54 4.93
N ASP A 54 6.24 -2.76 3.62
CA ASP A 54 5.15 -2.40 2.71
C ASP A 54 4.11 -3.50 2.55
N ARG A 55 4.48 -4.76 2.83
CA ARG A 55 3.61 -5.97 2.75
C ARG A 55 2.90 -6.17 1.40
N GLY A 56 3.33 -5.48 0.35
CA GLY A 56 2.73 -5.52 -0.96
C GLY A 56 2.90 -4.21 -1.70
N CYS A 57 2.23 -4.09 -2.84
CA CYS A 57 2.15 -2.85 -3.60
C CYS A 57 1.45 -1.77 -2.75
N ARG A 58 2.10 -0.61 -2.56
CA ARG A 58 1.53 0.50 -1.76
C ARG A 58 0.60 1.43 -2.53
N PHE A 59 0.39 1.20 -3.82
CA PHE A 59 -0.54 2.00 -4.61
C PHE A 59 -1.98 1.77 -4.11
N PRO A 60 -2.79 2.84 -3.88
CA PRO A 60 -4.13 2.69 -3.32
C PRO A 60 -4.99 1.76 -4.18
N GLY A 61 -5.65 0.79 -3.56
CA GLY A 61 -6.50 -0.20 -4.24
C GLY A 61 -5.77 -1.47 -4.62
N CYS A 62 -4.44 -1.52 -4.50
CA CYS A 62 -3.67 -2.66 -4.94
C CYS A 62 -3.47 -3.68 -3.81
N GLY A 63 -4.02 -4.89 -3.98
CA GLY A 63 -3.80 -6.02 -3.06
C GLY A 63 -2.65 -6.96 -3.47
N LEU A 64 -1.84 -6.59 -4.48
CA LEU A 64 -0.78 -7.50 -4.98
C LEU A 64 0.38 -7.61 -3.96
N PRO A 65 0.76 -8.82 -3.53
CA PRO A 65 1.75 -9.00 -2.46
C PRO A 65 3.20 -8.84 -2.93
N PHE A 66 3.43 -8.78 -4.25
CA PHE A 66 4.76 -8.69 -4.85
C PHE A 66 4.96 -7.40 -5.63
N GLY A 67 6.20 -6.93 -5.67
CA GLY A 67 6.57 -5.71 -6.36
C GLY A 67 8.07 -5.46 -6.51
N GLN A 68 8.37 -4.33 -7.12
CA GLN A 68 9.68 -3.75 -7.34
C GLN A 68 9.81 -2.50 -6.46
N GLY A 69 11.01 -2.23 -5.97
CA GLY A 69 11.24 -1.00 -5.24
C GLY A 69 11.32 0.18 -6.22
N HIS A 70 10.57 1.22 -5.92
CA HIS A 70 10.46 2.46 -6.68
C HIS A 70 11.12 3.58 -5.89
N HIS A 71 11.97 4.38 -6.54
CA HIS A 71 12.53 5.60 -5.95
C HIS A 71 11.54 6.75 -6.07
N ILE A 72 11.02 7.23 -4.93
CA ILE A 72 10.07 8.37 -4.85
C ILE A 72 10.71 9.63 -5.44
N ARG A 73 11.87 10.05 -4.90
CA ARG A 73 12.79 10.91 -5.65
C ARG A 73 13.67 10.01 -6.49
N HIS A 74 13.51 10.10 -7.80
CA HIS A 74 14.26 9.26 -8.74
C HIS A 74 15.78 9.38 -8.55
N TRP A 75 16.50 8.27 -8.71
CA TRP A 75 17.96 8.21 -8.52
C TRP A 75 18.71 9.13 -9.49
N ALA A 76 18.23 9.26 -10.73
CA ALA A 76 18.83 10.14 -11.75
C ALA A 76 18.70 11.63 -11.38
N HIS A 77 17.72 11.98 -10.53
CA HIS A 77 17.52 13.34 -9.99
C HIS A 77 18.16 13.50 -8.61
N GLY A 78 19.15 12.67 -8.29
CA GLY A 78 19.91 12.73 -7.04
C GLY A 78 19.24 12.04 -5.85
N GLY A 79 18.17 11.28 -6.07
CA GLY A 79 17.47 10.53 -5.03
C GLY A 79 18.35 9.46 -4.38
N PRO A 80 18.41 9.39 -3.03
CA PRO A 80 19.20 8.37 -2.36
C PRO A 80 18.52 7.00 -2.41
N THR A 81 19.31 5.92 -2.44
CA THR A 81 18.77 4.56 -2.30
C THR A 81 18.65 4.21 -0.83
N THR A 82 17.65 4.79 -0.16
CA THR A 82 17.32 4.56 1.26
C THR A 82 15.91 4.04 1.41
N LEU A 83 15.63 3.34 2.50
CA LEU A 83 14.29 2.82 2.77
C LEU A 83 13.22 3.94 2.76
N SER A 84 13.55 5.12 3.29
CA SER A 84 12.66 6.30 3.29
C SER A 84 12.32 6.84 1.90
N ASN A 85 13.23 6.75 0.93
CA ASN A 85 13.02 7.21 -0.44
C ASN A 85 12.48 6.11 -1.37
N LEU A 86 12.20 4.93 -0.83
CA LEU A 86 11.73 3.79 -1.61
C LEU A 86 10.28 3.42 -1.23
N ALA A 87 9.54 2.91 -2.20
CA ALA A 87 8.22 2.32 -2.03
C ALA A 87 8.10 1.03 -2.85
N LEU A 88 7.40 0.02 -2.35
CA LEU A 88 7.14 -1.20 -3.11
C LEU A 88 5.92 -1.02 -4.03
N LEU A 89 6.11 -1.20 -5.34
CA LEU A 89 5.04 -1.10 -6.35
C LEU A 89 5.03 -2.34 -7.26
N CYS A 90 3.86 -2.84 -7.64
CA CYS A 90 3.75 -3.90 -8.64
C CYS A 90 4.14 -3.37 -10.04
N ARG A 91 4.42 -4.24 -11.01
CA ARG A 91 4.85 -3.81 -12.37
C ARG A 91 3.90 -2.78 -12.99
N ARG A 92 2.58 -2.97 -12.85
CA ARG A 92 1.56 -2.04 -13.37
C ARG A 92 1.68 -0.66 -12.74
N HIS A 93 1.70 -0.56 -11.41
CA HIS A 93 1.76 0.74 -10.73
C HIS A 93 3.15 1.37 -10.75
N HIS A 94 4.20 0.55 -10.85
CA HIS A 94 5.54 1.03 -11.12
C HIS A 94 5.58 1.78 -12.45
N ARG A 95 4.99 1.20 -13.51
CA ARG A 95 4.82 1.88 -14.80
C ARG A 95 3.96 3.13 -14.67
N ALA A 96 2.83 3.06 -13.96
CA ALA A 96 1.93 4.19 -13.81
C ALA A 96 2.62 5.44 -13.23
N VAL A 97 3.49 5.24 -12.24
CA VAL A 97 4.25 6.33 -11.60
C VAL A 97 5.45 6.77 -12.46
N HIS A 98 6.02 5.89 -13.27
CA HIS A 98 7.16 6.23 -14.14
C HIS A 98 6.77 6.89 -15.46
N GLU A 99 5.66 6.47 -16.06
CA GLU A 99 5.31 6.76 -17.46
C GLU A 99 3.93 7.44 -17.57
N ASP A 100 2.95 7.01 -16.78
CA ASP A 100 1.55 7.43 -16.96
C ASP A 100 1.20 8.73 -16.19
N GLY A 101 2.18 9.40 -15.59
CA GLY A 101 2.01 10.70 -14.93
C GLY A 101 1.46 10.66 -13.51
N TYR A 102 1.31 9.47 -12.90
CA TYR A 102 0.97 9.39 -11.48
C TYR A 102 2.12 9.85 -10.61
N GLN A 103 1.82 10.58 -9.55
CA GLN A 103 2.83 11.10 -8.62
C GLN A 103 2.74 10.36 -7.31
N VAL A 104 3.89 10.16 -6.66
CA VAL A 104 3.99 9.56 -5.33
C VAL A 104 4.86 10.45 -4.45
N GLU A 105 4.39 10.71 -3.25
CA GLU A 105 5.10 11.49 -2.23
C GLU A 105 5.05 10.76 -0.90
N ARG A 106 6.12 10.85 -0.11
CA ARG A 106 6.10 10.37 1.27
C ARG A 106 5.75 11.53 2.20
N GLN A 107 4.69 11.36 2.97
CA GLN A 107 4.20 12.33 3.93
C GLN A 107 5.04 12.34 5.22
N PRO A 108 4.96 13.39 6.05
CA PRO A 108 5.72 13.50 7.30
C PRO A 108 5.42 12.41 8.33
N ASP A 109 4.21 11.86 8.33
CA ASP A 109 3.78 10.71 9.14
C ASP A 109 4.39 9.38 8.65
N GLY A 110 5.04 9.39 7.49
CA GLY A 110 5.66 8.24 6.88
C GLY A 110 4.76 7.52 5.88
N ASP A 111 3.51 7.92 5.68
CA ASP A 111 2.64 7.30 4.67
C ASP A 111 2.89 7.82 3.26
N LEU A 112 2.30 7.14 2.27
CA LEU A 112 2.42 7.52 0.87
C LEU A 112 1.15 8.22 0.41
N CYS A 113 1.34 9.37 -0.21
CA CYS A 113 0.31 10.12 -0.91
C CYS A 113 0.49 9.89 -2.41
N PHE A 114 -0.60 9.54 -3.10
CA PHE A 114 -0.60 9.38 -4.55
C PHE A 114 -1.49 10.44 -5.19
N ARG A 115 -1.05 10.98 -6.33
CA ARG A 115 -1.87 11.86 -7.17
C ARG A 115 -2.03 11.26 -8.56
N ARG A 116 -3.20 11.49 -9.12
CA ARG A 116 -3.52 11.22 -10.52
C ARG A 116 -2.74 12.18 -11.43
N PRO A 117 -2.66 11.87 -12.74
CA PRO A 117 -2.06 12.77 -13.73
C PRO A 117 -2.73 14.15 -13.79
N ASP A 118 -4.00 14.26 -13.40
CA ASP A 118 -4.75 15.52 -13.29
C ASP A 118 -4.47 16.29 -11.99
N GLY A 119 -3.54 15.81 -11.14
CA GLY A 119 -3.15 16.41 -9.86
C GLY A 119 -4.06 16.09 -8.68
N ARG A 120 -5.21 15.44 -8.91
CA ARG A 120 -6.15 15.06 -7.84
C ARG A 120 -5.56 13.95 -6.97
N LEU A 121 -5.80 14.06 -5.67
CA LEU A 121 -5.40 13.01 -4.71
C LEU A 121 -6.13 11.71 -5.01
N LEU A 122 -5.38 10.60 -5.00
CA LEU A 122 -5.94 9.27 -4.97
C LEU A 122 -6.35 8.98 -3.52
N PRO A 123 -7.65 8.81 -3.22
CA PRO A 123 -8.06 8.46 -1.87
C PRO A 123 -7.51 7.08 -1.52
N ASP A 124 -7.25 6.85 -0.23
CA ASP A 124 -7.06 5.48 0.24
C ASP A 124 -8.32 4.67 -0.04
N VAL A 125 -8.15 3.35 -0.18
CA VAL A 125 -9.28 2.45 -0.43
C VAL A 125 -10.21 2.57 0.78
N PRO A 126 -11.48 2.94 0.59
CA PRO A 126 -12.42 2.89 1.70
C PRO A 126 -12.46 1.45 2.23
N ALA A 127 -12.62 1.30 3.54
CA ALA A 127 -12.80 -0.01 4.13
C ALA A 127 -13.91 -0.75 3.37
N PRO A 128 -13.73 -2.05 3.06
CA PRO A 128 -14.76 -2.81 2.37
C PRO A 128 -16.07 -2.69 3.15
N ALA A 129 -17.18 -2.53 2.41
CA ALA A 129 -18.49 -2.45 3.03
C ALA A 129 -18.74 -3.69 3.90
N VAL A 130 -19.44 -3.51 5.02
CA VAL A 130 -19.87 -4.63 5.85
C VAL A 130 -20.77 -5.52 5.00
N VAL A 131 -20.29 -6.73 4.73
CA VAL A 131 -21.06 -7.73 4.00
C VAL A 131 -22.05 -8.34 4.98
N PRO A 132 -23.37 -8.33 4.69
CA PRO A 132 -24.37 -8.99 5.52
C PRO A 132 -24.06 -10.46 5.73
N ALA A 133 -24.59 -11.07 6.80
CA ALA A 133 -24.37 -12.49 7.09
C ALA A 133 -24.86 -13.41 5.95
N ASP A 134 -25.95 -13.01 5.27
CA ASP A 134 -26.44 -13.67 4.05
C ASP A 134 -26.51 -12.68 2.87
N PRO A 135 -25.37 -12.42 2.21
CA PRO A 135 -25.34 -11.48 1.09
C PRO A 135 -26.05 -12.04 -0.15
N VAL A 136 -26.09 -13.36 -0.31
CA VAL A 136 -26.71 -14.02 -1.45
C VAL A 136 -28.23 -13.93 -1.36
N GLY A 137 -28.81 -14.19 -0.19
CA GLY A 137 -30.25 -14.04 0.04
C GLY A 137 -30.71 -12.60 -0.18
N MET A 138 -29.97 -11.61 0.34
CA MET A 138 -30.28 -10.20 0.13
C MET A 138 -30.23 -9.79 -1.35
N LEU A 139 -29.22 -10.23 -2.09
CA LEU A 139 -29.13 -9.97 -3.54
C LEU A 139 -30.31 -10.59 -4.30
N ARG A 140 -30.69 -11.82 -3.97
CA ARG A 140 -31.85 -12.49 -4.58
C ARG A 140 -33.16 -11.76 -4.28
N ALA A 141 -33.39 -11.34 -3.04
CA ALA A 141 -34.58 -10.58 -2.66
C ALA A 141 -34.68 -9.28 -3.47
N ARG A 142 -33.58 -8.52 -3.56
CA ARG A 142 -33.51 -7.29 -4.36
C ARG A 142 -33.80 -7.54 -5.85
N HIS A 143 -33.24 -8.59 -6.43
CA HIS A 143 -33.53 -8.94 -7.83
C HIS A 143 -35.03 -9.26 -8.01
N ASN A 144 -35.62 -10.04 -7.10
CA ASN A 144 -37.04 -10.37 -7.15
C ASN A 144 -37.94 -9.13 -7.03
N GLU A 145 -37.64 -8.20 -6.12
CA GLU A 145 -38.35 -6.92 -5.97
C GLU A 145 -38.30 -6.07 -7.25
N GLN A 146 -37.17 -6.14 -7.97
CA GLN A 146 -36.99 -5.46 -9.26
C GLN A 146 -37.60 -6.23 -10.44
N GLY A 147 -38.24 -7.38 -10.20
CA GLY A 147 -38.76 -8.26 -11.26
C GLY A 147 -37.67 -8.95 -12.08
N LEU A 148 -36.41 -8.90 -11.62
CA LEU A 148 -35.27 -9.54 -12.26
C LEU A 148 -35.24 -11.01 -11.83
N GLY A 149 -35.97 -11.86 -12.55
CA GLY A 149 -35.96 -13.32 -12.36
C GLY A 149 -34.63 -13.96 -12.78
N ILE A 150 -33.53 -13.66 -12.09
CA ILE A 150 -32.22 -14.25 -12.39
C ILE A 150 -32.18 -15.69 -11.85
N HIS A 151 -32.36 -16.66 -12.74
CA HIS A 151 -32.27 -18.09 -12.46
C HIS A 151 -31.17 -18.78 -13.29
N ALA A 152 -31.02 -20.09 -13.11
CA ALA A 152 -29.96 -20.88 -13.77
C ALA A 152 -29.98 -20.85 -15.32
N ARG A 153 -31.08 -20.39 -15.94
CA ARG A 153 -31.18 -20.26 -17.40
C ARG A 153 -31.04 -18.82 -17.90
N THR A 154 -30.79 -17.84 -17.03
CA THR A 154 -30.69 -16.42 -17.42
C THR A 154 -29.62 -16.18 -18.48
N ALA A 155 -28.50 -16.92 -18.38
CA ALA A 155 -27.43 -16.87 -19.37
C ALA A 155 -27.62 -17.87 -20.53
N MET A 156 -28.66 -18.70 -20.50
CA MET A 156 -28.96 -19.58 -21.62
C MET A 156 -29.73 -18.76 -22.67
N PRO A 157 -29.23 -18.69 -23.92
CA PRO A 157 -29.98 -18.05 -24.98
C PRO A 157 -31.32 -18.76 -25.14
N GLY A 158 -32.38 -17.98 -25.30
CA GLY A 158 -33.74 -18.50 -25.51
C GLY A 158 -33.94 -19.14 -26.88
N TRP A 159 -32.89 -19.64 -27.53
CA TRP A 159 -32.99 -20.17 -28.88
C TRP A 159 -33.94 -21.35 -28.91
N SER A 160 -35.16 -21.12 -29.40
CA SER A 160 -36.21 -22.13 -29.53
C SER A 160 -36.27 -22.74 -30.93
N GLY A 161 -35.24 -22.52 -31.75
CA GLY A 161 -35.14 -22.97 -33.14
C GLY A 161 -35.51 -21.90 -34.17
N GLU A 162 -35.85 -20.68 -33.75
CA GLU A 162 -36.02 -19.55 -34.66
C GLU A 162 -34.71 -19.18 -35.39
N ARG A 163 -34.83 -18.62 -36.60
CA ARG A 163 -33.67 -18.12 -37.35
C ARG A 163 -33.03 -16.97 -36.60
N LEU A 164 -31.70 -17.03 -36.46
CA LEU A 164 -30.89 -15.94 -35.95
C LEU A 164 -31.18 -14.67 -36.75
N ASP A 165 -31.66 -13.62 -36.07
CA ASP A 165 -31.83 -12.30 -36.68
C ASP A 165 -30.45 -11.64 -36.82
N LEU A 166 -29.88 -11.75 -38.02
CA LEU A 166 -28.60 -11.16 -38.36
C LEU A 166 -28.65 -9.63 -38.46
N GLY A 167 -29.84 -9.01 -38.51
CA GLY A 167 -29.98 -7.55 -38.54
C GLY A 167 -29.45 -6.88 -37.28
N TRP A 168 -29.57 -7.53 -36.12
CA TRP A 168 -29.04 -7.03 -34.84
C TRP A 168 -27.52 -7.22 -34.67
N ALA A 169 -26.88 -8.04 -35.50
CA ALA A 169 -25.48 -8.43 -35.33
C ALA A 169 -24.52 -7.72 -36.28
N ILE A 170 -25.03 -7.02 -37.30
CA ILE A 170 -24.23 -6.50 -38.42
C ILE A 170 -24.31 -4.96 -38.54
N ASP A 171 -25.02 -4.27 -37.65
CA ASP A 171 -25.02 -2.80 -37.56
C ASP A 171 -23.88 -2.25 -36.68
#